data_AF-A0ABC8L4S1-F1
#
_entry.id   AF-A0ABC8L4S1-F1
#
_cell.length_a   1.000
_cell.length_b   1.000
_cell.length_c   1.000
_cell.angle_alpha   90.00
_cell.angle_beta   90.00
_cell.angle_gamma   90.00
#
_symmetry.space_group_name_H-M   'P 1'
#
loop_
_entity.id
_entity.type
_entity.pdbx_description
1 polymer ?
#
loop_
_entity_poly.entity_id
_entity_poly.type
_entity_poly.pdbx_seq_one_letter_code
_entity_poly.pdbx_strand_id
1 'polypeptide(L)'
;MSQTKMVGDREIEGAEDLISNLPDEILQHILCSNIPTKLAISTSILSRRWRHVWCEVPSLSLFVGTLTTAASVNKTLTRYTAPKTKSFHLRIEYVMKNMSYIYTLIKFAMSHNVENLSLDISSHYYQFKFPDFVYSSSSIKQLNITLILRHWIVPECTVSWTSLQKLSLTCCRLSDESMAKILSGCPVLEKLTLYHCRELEVLDLGKSPRLRALEVIIGNMTVPLRGPRQIVAPHIHYLRFLSSELSCTLVDVASLTEAELEISSVSLNSDLNFPFLHFMVLKMLDKLKNAEKLKLGSSFIQILSKIGDAPFPTLKVKALTLDTKICQYVIPGIERLLKNSPDLDLETLKVRGRTEELIATLSYNKNVTIVPMIS
;
A
#
# COMPACT_ATOMS: atom_id res chain seq x y z
N MET A 1 -24.38 -39.04 -60.64
CA MET A 1 -24.28 -39.07 -59.16
C MET A 1 -22.85 -38.81 -58.78
N SER A 2 -22.67 -37.77 -57.98
CA SER A 2 -21.44 -37.02 -57.77
C SER A 2 -20.41 -37.76 -56.93
N GLN A 3 -19.14 -37.50 -57.25
CA GLN A 3 -17.96 -37.82 -56.46
C GLN A 3 -18.03 -37.12 -55.09
N THR A 4 -17.67 -37.83 -54.03
CA THR A 4 -17.19 -37.19 -52.79
C THR A 4 -15.81 -37.73 -52.49
N LYS A 5 -14.83 -36.93 -52.89
CA LYS A 5 -13.39 -37.09 -52.67
C LYS A 5 -13.12 -36.90 -51.17
N MET A 6 -12.46 -37.85 -50.53
CA MET A 6 -11.99 -37.71 -49.15
C MET A 6 -11.08 -36.48 -49.06
N VAL A 7 -11.48 -35.53 -48.23
CA VAL A 7 -10.70 -34.34 -47.89
C VAL A 7 -9.56 -34.81 -46.99
N GLY A 8 -8.33 -34.64 -47.47
CA GLY A 8 -7.12 -34.94 -46.73
C GLY A 8 -7.04 -34.12 -45.45
N ASP A 9 -6.45 -34.74 -44.43
CA ASP A 9 -5.97 -34.09 -43.22
C ASP A 9 -5.18 -32.84 -43.61
N ARG A 10 -5.67 -31.68 -43.18
CA ARG A 10 -4.87 -30.47 -43.21
C ARG A 10 -3.81 -30.64 -42.12
N GLU A 11 -2.61 -31.03 -42.54
CA GLU A 11 -1.41 -30.79 -41.77
C GLU A 11 -1.42 -29.33 -41.36
N ILE A 12 -1.49 -29.07 -40.05
CA ILE A 12 -1.24 -27.75 -39.51
C ILE A 12 0.26 -27.55 -39.73
N GLU A 13 0.63 -26.92 -40.86
CA GLU A 13 1.97 -26.39 -41.08
C GLU A 13 2.40 -25.68 -39.80
N GLY A 14 3.51 -26.16 -39.24
CA GLY A 14 3.93 -25.87 -37.88
C GLY A 14 3.82 -24.39 -37.57
N ALA A 15 2.92 -24.04 -36.66
CA ALA A 15 2.88 -22.71 -36.10
C ALA A 15 4.31 -22.39 -35.62
N GLU A 16 4.99 -21.48 -36.31
CA GLU A 16 6.36 -21.10 -35.97
C GLU A 16 6.38 -20.73 -34.49
N ASP A 17 7.29 -21.33 -33.71
CA ASP A 17 7.44 -21.00 -32.30
C ASP A 17 8.10 -19.62 -32.17
N LEU A 18 7.28 -18.59 -32.34
CA LEU A 18 7.67 -17.18 -32.29
C LEU A 18 8.28 -16.81 -30.94
N ILE A 19 7.86 -17.50 -29.86
CA ILE A 19 8.34 -17.21 -28.50
C ILE A 19 9.77 -17.74 -28.34
N SER A 20 10.08 -18.95 -28.82
CA SER A 20 11.45 -19.48 -28.79
C SER A 20 12.44 -18.69 -29.65
N ASN A 21 11.95 -17.95 -30.65
CA ASN A 21 12.76 -17.07 -31.51
C ASN A 21 13.06 -15.70 -30.90
N LEU A 22 12.40 -15.30 -29.79
CA LEU A 22 12.67 -14.02 -29.14
C LEU A 22 14.09 -13.96 -28.54
N PRO A 23 14.75 -12.80 -28.48
CA PRO A 23 16.01 -12.61 -27.74
C PRO A 23 15.86 -12.85 -26.23
N ASP A 24 16.95 -13.22 -25.56
CA ASP A 24 16.91 -13.55 -24.12
C ASP A 24 16.48 -12.35 -23.29
N GLU A 25 16.84 -11.13 -23.70
CA GLU A 25 16.45 -9.89 -23.05
C GLU A 25 14.93 -9.70 -23.02
N ILE A 26 14.25 -10.09 -24.11
CA ILE A 26 12.79 -10.01 -24.21
C ILE A 26 12.15 -11.09 -23.33
N LEU A 27 12.68 -12.32 -23.36
CA LEU A 27 12.21 -13.40 -22.50
C LEU A 27 12.39 -13.07 -21.01
N GLN A 28 13.55 -12.49 -20.64
CA GLN A 28 13.84 -11.98 -19.31
C GLN A 28 12.88 -10.85 -18.93
N HIS A 29 12.57 -9.94 -19.85
CA HIS A 29 11.59 -8.88 -19.61
C HIS A 29 10.19 -9.43 -19.33
N ILE A 30 9.74 -10.43 -20.11
CA ILE A 30 8.47 -11.13 -19.89
C ILE A 30 8.46 -11.79 -18.50
N LEU A 31 9.53 -12.49 -18.12
CA LEU A 31 9.67 -13.13 -16.81
C LEU A 31 9.82 -12.12 -15.66
N CYS A 32 10.38 -10.94 -15.89
CA CYS A 32 10.57 -9.91 -14.88
C CYS A 32 9.26 -9.16 -14.55
N SER A 33 8.27 -9.19 -15.44
CA SER A 33 7.02 -8.45 -15.30
C SER A 33 6.01 -9.17 -14.39
N ASN A 34 6.27 -9.14 -13.08
CA ASN A 34 5.40 -9.67 -12.00
C ASN A 34 5.21 -11.20 -11.97
N ILE A 35 6.05 -11.97 -12.65
CA ILE A 35 6.02 -13.43 -12.55
C ILE A 35 6.83 -13.88 -11.32
N PRO A 36 6.24 -14.61 -10.35
CA PRO A 36 6.99 -15.19 -9.23
C PRO A 36 8.13 -16.07 -9.73
N THR A 37 9.30 -16.03 -9.08
CA THR A 37 10.47 -16.84 -9.47
C THR A 37 10.15 -18.32 -9.61
N LYS A 38 9.24 -18.87 -8.81
CA LYS A 38 8.80 -20.27 -8.95
C LYS A 38 8.16 -20.55 -10.33
N LEU A 39 7.35 -19.63 -10.84
CA LEU A 39 6.76 -19.75 -12.18
C LEU A 39 7.82 -19.53 -13.26
N ALA A 40 8.74 -18.57 -13.08
CA ALA A 40 9.87 -18.39 -13.99
C ALA A 40 10.80 -19.62 -14.04
N ILE A 41 11.00 -20.32 -12.91
CA ILE A 41 11.72 -21.59 -12.91
C ILE A 41 10.92 -22.66 -13.65
N SER A 42 9.58 -22.66 -13.54
CA SER A 42 8.73 -23.66 -14.20
C SER A 42 8.82 -23.60 -15.73
N THR A 43 9.11 -22.43 -16.32
CA THR A 43 9.32 -22.31 -17.77
C THR A 43 10.59 -23.03 -18.24
N SER A 44 11.47 -23.46 -17.33
CA SER A 44 12.64 -24.29 -17.65
C SER A 44 12.32 -25.61 -18.35
N ILE A 45 11.06 -26.07 -18.29
CA ILE A 45 10.61 -27.28 -18.98
C ILE A 45 10.36 -27.04 -20.47
N LEU A 46 10.18 -25.79 -20.90
CA LEU A 46 9.79 -25.45 -22.28
C LEU A 46 10.91 -25.76 -23.27
N SER A 47 12.16 -25.43 -22.94
CA SER A 47 13.32 -25.82 -23.74
C SER A 47 14.63 -25.75 -22.94
N ARG A 48 15.75 -26.20 -23.52
CA ARG A 48 17.08 -26.06 -22.91
C ARG A 48 17.44 -24.59 -22.65
N ARG A 49 17.04 -23.68 -23.53
CA ARG A 49 17.31 -22.23 -23.41
C ARG A 49 16.59 -21.64 -22.20
N TRP A 50 15.30 -21.94 -22.04
CA TRP A 50 14.48 -21.46 -20.93
C TRP A 50 14.96 -21.89 -19.54
N ARG A 51 15.81 -22.93 -19.43
CA ARG A 51 16.46 -23.32 -18.17
C ARG A 51 17.38 -22.24 -17.61
N HIS A 52 17.91 -21.37 -18.47
CA HIS A 52 18.90 -20.36 -18.12
C HIS A 52 18.33 -18.94 -18.11
N VAL A 53 17.29 -18.65 -18.91
CA VAL A 53 16.69 -17.31 -19.02
C VAL A 53 16.31 -16.73 -17.67
N TRP A 54 15.67 -17.53 -16.79
CA TRP A 54 15.23 -17.04 -15.49
C TRP A 54 16.39 -16.70 -14.53
N CYS A 55 17.57 -17.30 -14.73
CA CYS A 55 18.73 -17.13 -13.84
C CYS A 55 19.27 -15.70 -13.84
N GLU A 56 19.05 -14.96 -14.93
CA GLU A 56 19.54 -13.60 -15.13
C GLU A 56 18.47 -12.52 -14.92
N VAL A 57 17.24 -12.92 -14.60
CA VAL A 57 16.15 -11.98 -14.35
C VAL A 57 16.50 -11.08 -13.15
N PRO A 58 16.41 -9.75 -13.28
CA PRO A 58 16.85 -8.80 -12.25
C PRO A 58 15.85 -8.69 -11.08
N SER A 59 15.03 -9.73 -10.86
CA SER A 59 14.08 -9.84 -9.76
C SER A 59 14.07 -11.25 -9.22
N LEU A 60 14.30 -11.40 -7.92
CA LEU A 60 14.32 -12.69 -7.24
C LEU A 60 13.30 -12.71 -6.10
N SER A 61 12.38 -13.67 -6.14
CA SER A 61 11.34 -13.88 -5.14
C SER A 61 11.50 -15.27 -4.51
N LEU A 62 11.84 -15.30 -3.24
CA LEU A 62 12.00 -16.53 -2.46
C LEU A 62 10.85 -16.69 -1.49
N PHE A 63 10.26 -17.87 -1.49
CA PHE A 63 9.24 -18.27 -0.52
C PHE A 63 9.80 -19.42 0.32
N VAL A 64 9.79 -19.26 1.64
CA VAL A 64 10.25 -20.25 2.61
C VAL A 64 9.10 -20.58 3.55
N GLY A 65 8.40 -21.66 3.25
CA GLY A 65 7.32 -22.20 4.09
C GLY A 65 7.59 -23.63 4.57
N THR A 66 6.60 -24.26 5.19
CA THR A 66 6.70 -25.62 5.77
C THR A 66 7.14 -26.70 4.79
N LEU A 67 6.71 -26.60 3.52
CA LEU A 67 7.07 -27.55 2.45
C LEU A 67 8.37 -27.19 1.73
N THR A 68 9.03 -26.10 2.11
CA THR A 68 10.24 -25.62 1.45
C THR A 68 11.46 -26.04 2.25
N THR A 69 12.42 -26.72 1.61
CA THR A 69 13.68 -27.08 2.26
C THR A 69 14.74 -26.00 2.01
N ALA A 70 15.65 -25.80 2.95
CA ALA A 70 16.80 -24.92 2.73
C ALA A 70 17.63 -25.35 1.50
N ALA A 71 17.66 -26.66 1.20
CA ALA A 71 18.34 -27.19 0.02
C ALA A 71 17.72 -26.71 -1.30
N SER A 72 16.38 -26.63 -1.40
CA SER A 72 15.72 -26.15 -2.63
C SER A 72 15.97 -24.66 -2.85
N VAL A 73 15.90 -23.85 -1.80
CA VAL A 73 16.20 -22.42 -1.85
C VAL A 73 17.66 -22.19 -2.21
N ASN A 74 18.59 -22.91 -1.57
CA ASN A 74 20.01 -22.83 -1.91
C ASN A 74 20.28 -23.23 -3.36
N LYS A 75 19.60 -24.24 -3.89
CA LYS A 75 19.71 -24.62 -5.31
C LYS A 75 19.22 -23.51 -6.26
N THR A 76 18.20 -22.75 -5.86
CA THR A 76 17.77 -21.56 -6.62
C THR A 76 18.84 -20.47 -6.57
N LEU A 77 19.37 -20.18 -5.38
CA LEU A 77 20.42 -19.18 -5.20
C LEU A 77 21.70 -19.50 -5.97
N THR A 78 22.14 -20.76 -6.00
CA THR A 78 23.34 -21.16 -6.74
C THR A 78 23.19 -21.08 -8.26
N ARG A 79 21.96 -21.15 -8.76
CA ARG A 79 21.66 -20.99 -10.19
C ARG A 79 21.43 -19.55 -10.60
N TYR A 80 21.18 -18.67 -9.64
CA TYR A 80 20.89 -17.27 -9.90
C TYR A 80 22.19 -16.53 -10.24
N THR A 81 22.26 -15.99 -11.46
CA THR A 81 23.47 -15.41 -12.05
C THR A 81 23.27 -13.97 -12.51
N ALA A 82 22.15 -13.33 -12.16
CA ALA A 82 21.87 -11.97 -12.59
C ALA A 82 22.98 -11.00 -12.15
N PRO A 83 23.58 -10.23 -13.09
CA PRO A 83 24.69 -9.33 -12.79
C PRO A 83 24.27 -8.17 -11.87
N LYS A 84 23.00 -7.76 -11.95
CA LYS A 84 22.42 -6.74 -11.07
C LYS A 84 21.00 -7.14 -10.66
N THR A 85 20.83 -7.51 -9.39
CA THR A 85 19.51 -7.77 -8.82
C THR A 85 18.85 -6.44 -8.48
N LYS A 86 17.82 -6.06 -9.23
CA LYS A 86 17.07 -4.84 -8.94
C LYS A 86 16.10 -5.04 -7.79
N SER A 87 15.43 -6.18 -7.74
CA SER A 87 14.37 -6.47 -6.78
C SER A 87 14.59 -7.80 -6.07
N PHE A 88 14.40 -7.82 -4.75
CA PHE A 88 14.46 -9.03 -3.96
C PHE A 88 13.26 -9.08 -3.01
N HIS A 89 12.47 -10.14 -3.13
CA HIS A 89 11.32 -10.42 -2.27
C HIS A 89 11.57 -11.71 -1.50
N LEU A 90 11.48 -11.65 -0.17
CA LEU A 90 11.62 -12.80 0.70
C LEU A 90 10.37 -12.90 1.54
N ARG A 91 9.61 -13.98 1.35
CA ARG A 91 8.45 -14.33 2.17
C ARG A 91 8.75 -15.59 2.96
N ILE A 92 8.52 -15.52 4.27
CA ILE A 92 8.78 -16.59 5.20
C ILE A 92 7.52 -16.85 6.02
N GLU A 93 7.01 -18.07 5.93
CA GLU A 93 5.85 -18.53 6.67
C GLU A 93 6.23 -19.61 7.68
N TYR A 94 5.64 -19.56 8.88
CA TYR A 94 5.74 -20.61 9.91
C TYR A 94 7.19 -21.07 10.15
N VAL A 95 8.04 -20.14 10.59
CA VAL A 95 9.48 -20.34 10.50
C VAL A 95 9.96 -21.64 11.17
N MET A 96 10.73 -22.36 10.37
CA MET A 96 11.78 -23.31 10.74
C MET A 96 12.54 -22.88 12.01
N LYS A 97 13.13 -23.84 12.74
CA LYS A 97 13.92 -23.58 13.96
C LYS A 97 15.18 -22.69 13.76
N ASN A 98 15.50 -22.25 12.54
CA ASN A 98 16.81 -21.67 12.21
C ASN A 98 16.76 -20.22 11.70
N MET A 99 16.83 -19.25 12.64
CA MET A 99 16.92 -17.82 12.34
C MET A 99 18.18 -17.44 11.55
N SER A 100 19.29 -18.16 11.73
CA SER A 100 20.55 -17.85 11.03
C SER A 100 20.40 -17.93 9.51
N TYR A 101 19.55 -18.85 9.04
CA TYR A 101 19.30 -19.02 7.60
C TYR A 101 18.58 -17.80 7.00
N ILE A 102 17.64 -17.20 7.74
CA ILE A 102 16.96 -15.97 7.32
C ILE A 102 17.98 -14.86 7.11
N TYR A 103 18.88 -14.66 8.09
CA TYR A 103 19.93 -13.66 7.97
C TYR A 103 20.84 -13.91 6.78
N THR A 104 21.15 -15.16 6.44
CA THR A 104 21.91 -15.51 5.23
C THR A 104 21.19 -15.08 3.95
N LEU A 105 19.87 -15.31 3.85
CA LEU A 105 19.08 -14.87 2.69
C LEU A 105 19.02 -13.35 2.57
N ILE A 106 18.90 -12.63 3.69
CA ILE A 106 18.92 -11.16 3.69
C ILE A 106 20.33 -10.65 3.32
N LYS A 107 21.39 -11.26 3.84
CA LYS A 107 22.78 -10.93 3.47
C LYS A 107 23.03 -11.12 1.97
N PHE A 108 22.48 -12.18 1.37
CA PHE A 108 22.53 -12.38 -0.07
C PHE A 108 21.87 -11.21 -0.82
N ALA A 109 20.68 -10.77 -0.41
CA ALA A 109 20.06 -9.60 -1.02
C ALA A 109 20.93 -8.34 -0.92
N MET A 110 21.57 -8.14 0.24
CA MET A 110 22.43 -6.97 0.47
C MET A 110 23.72 -7.03 -0.35
N SER A 111 24.33 -8.20 -0.54
CA SER A 111 25.53 -8.35 -1.38
C SER A 111 25.28 -8.07 -2.85
N HIS A 112 24.02 -8.14 -3.30
CA HIS A 112 23.61 -7.80 -4.65
C HIS A 112 23.18 -6.32 -4.82
N ASN A 113 23.33 -5.48 -3.78
CA ASN A 113 23.01 -4.04 -3.82
C ASN A 113 21.60 -3.76 -4.37
N VAL A 114 20.61 -4.50 -3.89
CA VAL A 114 19.23 -4.40 -4.38
C VAL A 114 18.66 -3.00 -4.22
N GLU A 115 17.85 -2.59 -5.19
CA GLU A 115 17.14 -1.30 -5.16
C GLU A 115 15.76 -1.44 -4.50
N ASN A 116 15.10 -2.59 -4.68
CA ASN A 116 13.81 -2.87 -4.06
C ASN A 116 13.94 -4.09 -3.15
N LEU A 117 13.79 -3.90 -1.85
CA LEU A 117 13.80 -4.98 -0.87
C LEU A 117 12.41 -5.14 -0.25
N SER A 118 11.88 -6.37 -0.30
CA SER A 118 10.64 -6.72 0.38
C SER A 118 10.85 -7.93 1.27
N LEU A 119 10.58 -7.77 2.56
CA LEU A 119 10.73 -8.80 3.58
C LEU A 119 9.37 -9.04 4.24
N ASP A 120 8.81 -10.23 4.07
CA ASP A 120 7.59 -10.70 4.74
C ASP A 120 7.97 -11.85 5.68
N ILE A 121 7.95 -11.57 6.99
CA ILE A 121 8.47 -12.47 8.02
C ILE A 121 7.35 -12.75 9.03
N SER A 122 6.67 -13.86 8.78
CA SER A 122 5.55 -14.33 9.59
C SER A 122 5.97 -15.45 10.55
N SER A 123 6.81 -15.08 11.54
CA SER A 123 7.34 -16.00 12.57
C SER A 123 6.62 -15.87 13.91
N HIS A 124 5.90 -16.90 14.34
CA HIS A 124 5.16 -16.90 15.62
C HIS A 124 5.97 -17.38 16.83
N TYR A 125 7.07 -18.10 16.60
CA TYR A 125 7.79 -18.84 17.66
C TYR A 125 8.96 -18.08 18.26
N TYR A 126 9.59 -17.17 17.51
CA TYR A 126 10.81 -16.48 17.93
C TYR A 126 10.72 -14.99 17.61
N GLN A 127 11.22 -14.15 18.51
CA GLN A 127 11.35 -12.72 18.26
C GLN A 127 12.34 -12.49 17.11
N PHE A 128 11.86 -11.89 16.02
CA PHE A 128 12.71 -11.49 14.92
C PHE A 128 13.30 -10.12 15.23
N LYS A 129 14.62 -10.05 15.32
CA LYS A 129 15.35 -8.79 15.36
C LYS A 129 15.66 -8.37 13.94
N PHE A 130 15.22 -7.18 13.56
CA PHE A 130 15.55 -6.67 12.23
C PHE A 130 17.08 -6.42 12.15
N PRO A 131 17.78 -7.02 11.16
CA PRO A 131 19.24 -6.98 11.14
C PRO A 131 19.81 -5.58 10.91
N ASP A 132 20.82 -5.22 11.72
CA ASP A 132 21.41 -3.89 11.72
C ASP A 132 22.05 -3.50 10.39
N PHE A 133 22.67 -4.46 9.71
CA PHE A 133 23.32 -4.24 8.42
C PHE A 133 22.37 -3.77 7.32
N VAL A 134 21.05 -4.00 7.47
CA VAL A 134 20.05 -3.50 6.51
C VAL A 134 19.83 -1.99 6.69
N TYR A 135 19.93 -1.45 7.91
CA TYR A 135 19.81 -0.01 8.17
C TYR A 135 20.93 0.81 7.53
N SER A 136 22.08 0.19 7.24
CA SER A 136 23.25 0.86 6.65
C SER A 136 23.29 0.82 5.12
N SER A 137 22.25 0.31 4.46
CA SER A 137 22.25 0.16 3.01
C SER A 137 21.98 1.47 2.26
N SER A 138 22.89 1.83 1.35
CA SER A 138 22.77 3.01 0.49
C SER A 138 22.14 2.72 -0.88
N SER A 139 21.92 1.45 -1.24
CA SER A 139 21.38 1.06 -2.56
C SER A 139 19.85 1.03 -2.60
N ILE A 140 19.21 0.82 -1.46
CA ILE A 140 17.76 0.57 -1.38
C ILE A 140 17.00 1.87 -1.65
N LYS A 141 16.14 1.84 -2.67
CA LYS A 141 15.21 2.90 -3.06
C LYS A 141 13.79 2.64 -2.56
N GLN A 142 13.41 1.37 -2.47
CA GLN A 142 12.13 0.96 -1.90
C GLN A 142 12.32 -0.19 -0.90
N LEU A 143 11.78 0.00 0.31
CA LEU A 143 11.83 -0.97 1.39
C LEU A 143 10.41 -1.28 1.87
N ASN A 144 10.00 -2.54 1.75
CA ASN A 144 8.72 -3.04 2.25
C ASN A 144 8.99 -4.09 3.32
N ILE A 145 8.55 -3.85 4.56
CA ILE A 145 8.72 -4.77 5.68
C ILE A 145 7.35 -5.16 6.18
N THR A 146 7.04 -6.46 6.13
CA THR A 146 5.86 -7.06 6.72
C THR A 146 6.29 -8.00 7.82
N LEU A 147 5.85 -7.73 9.03
CA LEU A 147 6.07 -8.59 10.20
C LEU A 147 4.72 -9.12 10.69
N ILE A 148 4.75 -9.95 11.72
CA ILE A 148 3.58 -10.13 12.58
C ILE A 148 3.74 -9.20 13.78
N LEU A 149 2.65 -8.64 14.30
CA LEU A 149 2.52 -7.61 15.36
C LEU A 149 3.24 -7.89 16.70
N ARG A 150 4.12 -8.87 16.76
CA ARG A 150 5.00 -9.23 17.87
C ARG A 150 6.41 -8.63 17.74
N HIS A 151 6.86 -8.32 16.52
CA HIS A 151 8.25 -7.95 16.28
C HIS A 151 8.46 -6.44 16.32
N TRP A 152 9.55 -6.05 16.99
CA TRP A 152 9.94 -4.66 17.13
C TRP A 152 10.95 -4.26 16.06
N ILE A 153 10.75 -3.08 15.49
CA ILE A 153 11.75 -2.39 14.67
C ILE A 153 12.47 -1.41 15.58
N VAL A 154 13.68 -1.78 16.00
CA VAL A 154 14.56 -0.94 16.82
C VAL A 154 15.91 -0.87 16.12
N PRO A 155 16.24 0.27 15.50
CA PRO A 155 17.59 0.48 14.97
C PRO A 155 18.55 0.69 16.14
N GLU A 156 19.43 -0.28 16.40
CA GLU A 156 20.49 -0.12 17.41
C GLU A 156 21.70 0.61 16.83
N CYS A 157 21.87 0.55 15.51
CA CYS A 157 22.90 1.27 14.74
C CYS A 157 22.38 2.59 14.15
N THR A 158 23.28 3.40 13.59
CA THR A 158 22.92 4.58 12.79
C THR A 158 22.23 4.15 11.51
N VAL A 159 21.06 4.73 11.22
CA VAL A 159 20.33 4.47 9.96
C VAL A 159 20.92 5.33 8.85
N SER A 160 21.23 4.71 7.70
CA SER A 160 21.85 5.34 6.54
C SER A 160 21.19 4.89 5.23
N TRP A 161 19.88 5.12 5.15
CA TRP A 161 19.06 4.85 3.97
C TRP A 161 19.07 6.04 2.99
N THR A 162 20.27 6.36 2.50
CA THR A 162 20.55 7.59 1.74
C THR A 162 19.85 7.67 0.38
N SER A 163 19.46 6.53 -0.20
CA SER A 163 18.74 6.45 -1.49
C SER A 163 17.25 6.11 -1.34
N LEU A 164 16.75 5.93 -0.11
CA LEU A 164 15.40 5.41 0.12
C LEU A 164 14.33 6.45 -0.17
N GLN A 165 13.49 6.16 -1.14
CA GLN A 165 12.38 7.01 -1.59
C GLN A 165 11.03 6.53 -1.03
N LYS A 166 10.86 5.21 -0.86
CA LYS A 166 9.60 4.60 -0.44
C LYS A 166 9.83 3.63 0.71
N LEU A 167 9.18 3.90 1.84
CA LEU A 167 9.20 3.03 3.02
C LEU A 167 7.78 2.54 3.31
N SER A 168 7.60 1.22 3.35
CA SER A 168 6.35 0.59 3.77
C SER A 168 6.62 -0.34 4.95
N LEU A 169 5.95 -0.07 6.07
CA LEU A 169 5.99 -0.89 7.28
C LEU A 169 4.60 -1.47 7.51
N THR A 170 4.51 -2.78 7.64
CA THR A 170 3.27 -3.53 7.79
C THR A 170 3.36 -4.40 9.04
N CYS A 171 2.37 -4.26 9.93
CA CYS A 171 2.24 -5.03 11.17
C CYS A 171 3.48 -4.98 12.07
N CYS A 172 4.14 -3.81 12.14
CA CYS A 172 5.36 -3.59 12.92
C CYS A 172 5.05 -2.90 14.27
N ARG A 173 5.82 -3.23 15.33
CA ARG A 173 5.88 -2.43 16.56
C ARG A 173 7.07 -1.48 16.49
N LEU A 174 6.83 -0.20 16.70
CA LEU A 174 7.87 0.83 16.65
C LEU A 174 7.53 1.97 17.62
N SER A 175 8.53 2.40 18.38
CA SER A 175 8.43 3.58 19.23
C SER A 175 8.66 4.86 18.45
N ASP A 176 8.23 6.00 19.01
CA ASP A 176 8.48 7.33 18.45
C ASP A 176 9.99 7.58 18.23
N GLU A 177 10.83 7.13 19.17
CA GLU A 177 12.30 7.22 19.05
C GLU A 177 12.83 6.41 17.85
N SER A 178 12.35 5.17 17.69
CA SER A 178 12.78 4.30 16.60
C SER A 178 12.36 4.89 15.24
N MET A 179 11.14 5.43 15.16
CA MET A 179 10.66 6.12 13.96
C MET A 179 11.49 7.36 13.64
N ALA A 180 11.79 8.20 14.64
CA ALA A 180 12.61 9.39 14.47
C ALA A 180 14.02 9.04 13.98
N LYS A 181 14.62 7.97 14.52
CA LYS A 181 15.93 7.47 14.11
C LYS A 181 15.92 6.90 12.68
N ILE A 182 14.83 6.26 12.27
CA ILE A 182 14.64 5.82 10.89
C ILE A 182 14.54 7.03 9.95
N LEU A 183 13.67 7.99 10.26
CA LEU A 183 13.42 9.16 9.41
C LEU A 183 14.66 10.03 9.22
N SER A 184 15.48 10.21 10.28
CA SER A 184 16.72 10.98 10.18
C SER A 184 17.76 10.34 9.24
N GLY A 185 17.69 9.03 9.03
CA GLY A 185 18.52 8.28 8.10
C GLY A 185 18.00 8.26 6.65
N CYS A 186 16.85 8.88 6.35
CA CYS A 186 16.19 8.82 5.03
C CYS A 186 16.05 10.21 4.38
N PRO A 187 17.14 10.86 3.95
CA PRO A 187 17.10 12.25 3.49
C PRO A 187 16.27 12.48 2.21
N VAL A 188 16.03 11.44 1.41
CA VAL A 188 15.31 11.51 0.12
C VAL A 188 13.97 10.79 0.13
N LEU A 189 13.41 10.48 1.31
CA LEU A 189 12.14 9.78 1.43
C LEU A 189 10.99 10.62 0.87
N GLU A 190 10.22 10.05 -0.05
CA GLU A 190 9.09 10.69 -0.74
C GLU A 190 7.73 10.14 -0.30
N LYS A 191 7.68 8.83 0.04
CA LYS A 191 6.47 8.15 0.49
C LYS A 191 6.72 7.28 1.72
N LEU A 192 5.84 7.43 2.71
CA LEU A 192 5.77 6.59 3.90
C LEU A 192 4.40 5.92 3.99
N THR A 193 4.38 4.60 4.08
CA THR A 193 3.16 3.81 4.29
C THR A 193 3.29 3.01 5.58
N LEU A 194 2.34 3.20 6.51
CA LEU A 194 2.22 2.48 7.77
C LEU A 194 0.92 1.68 7.76
N TYR A 195 1.01 0.36 7.76
CA TYR A 195 -0.13 -0.54 7.77
C TYR A 195 -0.15 -1.34 9.08
N HIS A 196 -1.17 -1.19 9.90
CA HIS A 196 -1.30 -1.86 11.21
C HIS A 196 -0.08 -1.67 12.14
N CYS A 197 0.60 -0.53 12.07
CA CYS A 197 1.70 -0.21 12.96
C CYS A 197 1.20 0.21 14.36
N ARG A 198 1.89 -0.21 15.42
CA ARG A 198 1.55 0.07 16.83
C ARG A 198 2.69 0.73 17.60
N GLU A 199 2.34 1.28 18.75
CA GLU A 199 3.24 1.90 19.75
C GLU A 199 3.78 3.28 19.34
N LEU A 200 3.23 3.85 18.25
CA LEU A 200 3.46 5.24 17.87
C LEU A 200 2.45 6.11 18.59
N GLU A 201 2.94 7.06 19.38
CA GLU A 201 2.12 8.09 20.02
C GLU A 201 2.15 9.36 19.17
N VAL A 202 3.35 9.81 18.77
CA VAL A 202 3.54 10.99 17.91
C VAL A 202 4.37 10.64 16.67
N LEU A 203 3.76 10.82 15.50
CA LEU A 203 4.46 10.74 14.21
C LEU A 203 4.85 12.16 13.75
N ASP A 204 6.08 12.56 14.07
CA ASP A 204 6.67 13.83 13.63
C ASP A 204 7.47 13.67 12.33
N LEU A 205 6.98 14.31 11.27
CA LEU A 205 7.55 14.33 9.93
C LEU A 205 8.13 15.71 9.57
N GLY A 206 8.22 16.65 10.52
CA GLY A 206 8.73 17.99 10.29
C GLY A 206 10.21 18.01 9.84
N LYS A 207 10.99 17.01 10.24
CA LYS A 207 12.40 16.85 9.82
C LYS A 207 12.57 16.12 8.49
N SER A 208 11.48 15.81 7.79
CA SER A 208 11.47 15.06 6.53
C SER A 208 10.92 15.91 5.38
N PRO A 209 11.66 16.94 4.90
CA PRO A 209 11.11 17.96 3.99
C PRO A 209 10.82 17.45 2.57
N ARG A 210 11.36 16.29 2.18
CA ARG A 210 11.10 15.65 0.89
C ARG A 210 9.93 14.67 0.92
N LEU A 211 9.41 14.34 2.10
CA LEU A 211 8.28 13.44 2.25
C LEU A 211 7.02 14.14 1.76
N ARG A 212 6.36 13.60 0.73
CA ARG A 212 5.20 14.20 0.09
C ARG A 212 3.93 13.39 0.29
N ALA A 213 4.05 12.08 0.46
CA ALA A 213 2.92 11.18 0.61
C ALA A 213 3.01 10.38 1.92
N LEU A 214 1.93 10.42 2.70
CA LEU A 214 1.76 9.62 3.91
C LEU A 214 0.50 8.76 3.78
N GLU A 215 0.63 7.47 4.04
CA GLU A 215 -0.49 6.55 4.16
C GLU A 215 -0.44 5.87 5.53
N VAL A 216 -1.51 6.01 6.31
CA VAL A 216 -1.68 5.34 7.60
C VAL A 216 -2.97 4.54 7.53
N ILE A 217 -2.84 3.22 7.62
CA ILE A 217 -3.94 2.27 7.44
C ILE A 217 -3.99 1.35 8.65
N ILE A 218 -5.09 1.40 9.39
CA ILE A 218 -5.36 0.64 10.61
C ILE A 218 -6.70 -0.06 10.39
N GLY A 219 -6.65 -1.26 9.82
CA GLY A 219 -7.85 -2.06 9.60
C GLY A 219 -8.31 -2.79 10.86
N ASN A 220 -9.46 -3.46 10.75
CA ASN A 220 -9.99 -4.28 11.83
C ASN A 220 -9.15 -5.56 12.01
N MET A 221 -8.65 -5.79 13.22
CA MET A 221 -7.94 -7.00 13.62
C MET A 221 -8.59 -7.55 14.90
N THR A 222 -8.37 -8.84 15.19
CA THR A 222 -8.87 -9.49 16.42
C THR A 222 -8.40 -8.82 17.72
N VAL A 223 -7.36 -8.00 17.63
CA VAL A 223 -6.77 -7.24 18.73
C VAL A 223 -6.86 -5.74 18.42
N PRO A 224 -7.32 -4.89 19.38
CA PRO A 224 -7.38 -3.45 19.18
C PRO A 224 -6.02 -2.91 18.75
N LEU A 225 -6.00 -2.18 17.64
CA LEU A 225 -4.82 -1.50 17.10
C LEU A 225 -4.92 -0.02 17.47
N ARG A 226 -3.88 0.54 18.08
CA ARG A 226 -3.69 1.98 18.15
C ARG A 226 -2.52 2.35 17.25
N GLY A 227 -2.82 3.06 16.16
CA GLY A 227 -1.80 3.75 15.38
C GLY A 227 -1.44 5.11 16.02
N PRO A 228 -0.79 6.01 15.26
CA PRO A 228 -0.32 7.28 15.79
C PRO A 228 -1.48 8.12 16.35
N ARG A 229 -1.35 8.61 17.58
CA ARG A 229 -2.35 9.53 18.17
C ARG A 229 -2.22 10.93 17.63
N GLN A 230 -1.02 11.33 17.21
CA GLN A 230 -0.75 12.63 16.63
C GLN A 230 0.10 12.51 15.38
N ILE A 231 -0.24 13.29 14.36
CA ILE A 231 0.56 13.41 13.14
C ILE A 231 0.94 14.88 12.96
N VAL A 232 2.25 15.14 12.91
CA VAL A 232 2.85 16.43 12.58
C VAL A 232 3.51 16.25 11.21
N ALA A 233 2.92 16.86 10.18
CA ALA A 233 3.21 16.59 8.77
C ALA A 233 3.18 17.88 7.92
N PRO A 234 4.01 18.89 8.24
CA PRO A 234 3.94 20.22 7.61
C PRO A 234 4.18 20.21 6.10
N HIS A 235 4.90 19.21 5.57
CA HIS A 235 5.35 19.14 4.17
C HIS A 235 4.64 18.08 3.31
N ILE A 236 3.68 17.35 3.90
CA ILE A 236 2.90 16.32 3.20
C ILE A 236 1.88 16.98 2.29
N HIS A 237 1.78 16.49 1.04
CA HIS A 237 0.82 16.95 0.04
C HIS A 237 -0.33 15.95 -0.13
N TYR A 238 -0.07 14.66 0.08
CA TYR A 238 -1.06 13.58 0.01
C TYR A 238 -1.12 12.81 1.33
N LEU A 239 -2.30 12.75 1.94
CA LEU A 239 -2.57 11.97 3.15
C LEU A 239 -3.67 10.95 2.87
N ARG A 240 -3.39 9.67 3.09
CA ARG A 240 -4.42 8.64 3.22
C ARG A 240 -4.48 8.16 4.65
N PHE A 241 -5.64 8.28 5.28
CA PHE A 241 -5.89 7.82 6.64
C PHE A 241 -7.12 6.91 6.66
N LEU A 242 -6.88 5.62 6.89
CA LEU A 242 -7.93 4.63 7.08
C LEU A 242 -7.79 4.06 8.47
N SER A 243 -8.84 4.12 9.29
CA SER A 243 -8.79 3.56 10.65
C SER A 243 -10.10 2.89 11.06
N SER A 244 -10.03 1.85 11.89
CA SER A 244 -11.22 1.31 12.55
C SER A 244 -11.73 2.21 13.68
N GLU A 245 -10.86 3.01 14.28
CA GLU A 245 -11.18 3.97 15.32
C GLU A 245 -10.55 5.32 15.02
N LEU A 246 -11.34 6.40 15.03
CA LEU A 246 -10.78 7.75 15.02
C LEU A 246 -10.13 8.00 16.38
N SER A 247 -8.80 7.92 16.44
CA SER A 247 -8.00 8.25 17.63
C SER A 247 -6.81 9.15 17.31
N CYS A 248 -6.64 9.53 16.04
CA CYS A 248 -5.56 10.37 15.56
C CYS A 248 -5.99 11.84 15.44
N THR A 249 -5.16 12.76 15.93
CA THR A 249 -5.26 14.20 15.70
C THR A 249 -4.21 14.64 14.69
N LEU A 250 -4.64 15.36 13.65
CA LEU A 250 -3.74 16.09 12.77
C LEU A 250 -3.33 17.41 13.44
N VAL A 251 -2.03 17.62 13.63
CA VAL A 251 -1.50 18.79 14.35
C VAL A 251 -1.11 19.88 13.35
N ASP A 252 -0.14 19.60 12.50
CA ASP A 252 0.32 20.48 11.42
C ASP A 252 0.28 19.73 10.10
N VAL A 253 -0.53 20.22 9.16
CA VAL A 253 -0.73 19.65 7.82
C VAL A 253 -0.83 20.78 6.79
N ALA A 254 -0.06 21.85 6.99
CA ALA A 254 -0.22 23.10 6.23
C ALA A 254 -0.07 22.96 4.71
N SER A 255 0.78 22.04 4.23
CA SER A 255 1.02 21.83 2.78
C SER A 255 0.07 20.83 2.12
N LEU A 256 -0.94 20.33 2.83
CA LEU A 256 -1.78 19.25 2.35
C LEU A 256 -2.72 19.71 1.23
N THR A 257 -2.62 19.07 0.07
CA THR A 257 -3.45 19.36 -1.11
C THR A 257 -4.50 18.28 -1.37
N GLU A 258 -4.20 17.02 -0.99
CA GLU A 258 -5.08 15.88 -1.20
C GLU A 258 -5.17 15.02 0.06
N ALA A 259 -6.41 14.66 0.44
CA ALA A 259 -6.68 13.82 1.59
C ALA A 259 -7.71 12.72 1.27
N GLU A 260 -7.45 11.51 1.73
CA GLU A 260 -8.39 10.39 1.72
C GLU A 260 -8.63 9.93 3.15
N LEU A 261 -9.88 10.03 3.62
CA LEU A 261 -10.28 9.65 4.97
C LEU A 261 -11.34 8.55 4.93
N GLU A 262 -11.07 7.45 5.62
CA GLU A 262 -12.01 6.35 5.75
C GLU A 262 -12.02 5.80 7.18
N ILE A 263 -13.22 5.48 7.67
CA ILE A 263 -13.42 4.86 8.98
C ILE A 263 -14.12 3.54 8.76
N SER A 264 -13.65 2.46 9.37
CA SER A 264 -14.33 1.17 9.21
C SER A 264 -15.68 1.17 9.93
N SER A 265 -16.70 0.55 9.34
CA SER A 265 -18.09 0.56 9.83
C SER A 265 -18.32 0.01 11.23
N VAL A 266 -17.40 -0.80 11.76
CA VAL A 266 -17.55 -1.48 13.06
C VAL A 266 -17.69 -0.49 14.23
N SER A 267 -17.12 0.72 14.13
CA SER A 267 -17.16 1.72 15.20
C SER A 267 -18.50 2.43 15.35
N LEU A 268 -19.45 2.26 14.42
CA LEU A 268 -20.75 2.95 14.42
C LEU A 268 -21.85 2.18 15.18
N ASN A 269 -21.56 0.97 15.65
CA ASN A 269 -22.54 0.10 16.31
C ASN A 269 -22.76 0.43 17.80
N SER A 270 -21.99 1.35 18.40
CA SER A 270 -22.17 1.77 19.79
C SER A 270 -22.58 3.25 19.87
N ASP A 271 -23.82 3.50 20.31
CA ASP A 271 -24.37 4.85 20.48
C ASP A 271 -23.56 5.74 21.46
N LEU A 272 -22.77 5.12 22.32
CA LEU A 272 -21.98 5.79 23.36
C LEU A 272 -20.75 6.56 22.84
N ASN A 273 -20.26 6.28 21.62
CA ASN A 273 -19.04 6.90 21.08
C ASN A 273 -19.30 8.10 20.15
N PHE A 274 -20.56 8.40 19.79
CA PHE A 274 -20.86 9.41 18.77
C PHE A 274 -20.39 10.83 19.11
N PRO A 275 -20.56 11.38 20.33
CA PRO A 275 -20.12 12.74 20.62
C PRO A 275 -18.61 12.93 20.44
N PHE A 276 -17.81 11.94 20.85
CA PHE A 276 -16.36 11.95 20.67
C PHE A 276 -15.97 11.85 19.18
N LEU A 277 -16.61 10.95 18.43
CA LEU A 277 -16.38 10.81 16.99
C LEU A 277 -16.76 12.08 16.23
N HIS A 278 -17.86 12.74 16.59
CA HIS A 278 -18.30 14.01 15.99
C HIS A 278 -17.24 15.10 16.19
N PHE A 279 -16.78 15.26 17.43
CA PHE A 279 -15.72 16.22 17.76
C PHE A 279 -14.44 15.94 16.97
N MET A 280 -14.02 14.67 16.90
CA MET A 280 -12.83 14.28 16.16
C MET A 280 -12.94 14.52 14.66
N VAL A 281 -14.07 14.18 14.04
CA VAL A 281 -14.30 14.42 12.61
C VAL A 281 -14.23 15.91 12.27
N LEU A 282 -14.90 16.77 13.06
CA LEU A 282 -14.86 18.21 12.84
C LEU A 282 -13.45 18.79 13.02
N LYS A 283 -12.74 18.34 14.06
CA LYS A 283 -11.35 18.73 14.31
C LYS A 283 -10.42 18.33 13.16
N MET A 284 -10.61 17.14 12.61
CA MET A 284 -9.86 16.69 11.43
C MET A 284 -10.22 17.52 10.20
N LEU A 285 -11.50 17.78 9.94
CA LEU A 285 -11.93 18.59 8.79
C LEU A 285 -11.41 20.02 8.84
N ASP A 286 -11.36 20.66 10.02
CA ASP A 286 -10.77 22.00 10.15
C ASP A 286 -9.30 22.02 9.73
N LYS A 287 -8.55 20.94 10.02
CA LYS A 287 -7.16 20.80 9.58
C LYS A 287 -7.04 20.58 8.07
N LEU A 288 -8.08 20.10 7.41
CA LEU A 288 -8.12 19.81 5.97
C LEU A 288 -8.80 20.91 5.14
N LYS A 289 -9.19 22.04 5.75
CA LYS A 289 -9.95 23.10 5.07
C LYS A 289 -9.28 23.70 3.83
N ASN A 290 -7.96 23.60 3.73
CA ASN A 290 -7.18 24.10 2.60
C ASN A 290 -6.89 23.02 1.53
N ALA A 291 -7.29 21.76 1.74
CA ALA A 291 -7.07 20.71 0.76
C ALA A 291 -7.93 20.96 -0.50
N GLU A 292 -7.34 20.78 -1.68
CA GLU A 292 -8.03 20.94 -2.96
C GLU A 292 -8.81 19.68 -3.35
N LYS A 293 -8.33 18.52 -2.92
CA LYS A 293 -8.93 17.22 -3.23
C LYS A 293 -9.25 16.47 -1.94
N LEU A 294 -10.50 16.04 -1.80
CA LEU A 294 -10.93 15.29 -0.62
C LEU A 294 -11.67 14.03 -1.05
N LYS A 295 -11.26 12.88 -0.51
CA LYS A 295 -11.97 11.61 -0.63
C LYS A 295 -12.46 11.17 0.75
N LEU A 296 -13.76 10.86 0.86
CA LEU A 296 -14.39 10.44 2.11
C LEU A 296 -15.09 9.09 1.95
N GLY A 297 -14.84 8.18 2.89
CA GLY A 297 -15.52 6.88 2.96
C GLY A 297 -16.93 6.96 3.59
N SER A 298 -17.76 5.97 3.30
CA SER A 298 -19.17 5.91 3.72
C SER A 298 -19.39 6.20 5.21
N SER A 299 -18.64 5.56 6.10
CA SER A 299 -18.80 5.77 7.55
C SER A 299 -18.46 7.19 7.99
N PHE A 300 -17.49 7.83 7.33
CA PHE A 300 -17.16 9.23 7.60
C PHE A 300 -18.36 10.13 7.26
N ILE A 301 -19.00 9.89 6.13
CA ILE A 301 -20.18 10.64 5.68
C ILE A 301 -21.39 10.37 6.59
N GLN A 302 -21.60 9.13 7.04
CA GLN A 302 -22.66 8.81 8.00
C GLN A 302 -22.51 9.56 9.32
N ILE A 303 -21.27 9.71 9.81
CA ILE A 303 -21.00 10.52 11.00
C ILE A 303 -21.41 11.97 10.74
N LEU A 304 -21.01 12.54 9.60
CA LEU A 304 -21.36 13.91 9.22
C LEU A 304 -22.87 14.17 9.18
N SER A 305 -23.67 13.20 8.74
CA SER A 305 -25.13 13.30 8.72
C SER A 305 -25.74 13.45 10.11
N LYS A 306 -25.07 12.96 11.16
CA LYS A 306 -25.57 12.96 12.54
C LYS A 306 -25.07 14.15 13.39
N ILE A 307 -24.22 15.02 12.84
CA ILE A 307 -23.55 16.09 13.62
C ILE A 307 -24.51 17.25 14.00
N GLY A 308 -25.76 17.27 13.54
CA GLY A 308 -26.70 18.37 13.84
C GLY A 308 -26.13 19.74 13.42
N ASP A 309 -26.48 20.80 14.15
CA ASP A 309 -26.12 22.18 13.82
C ASP A 309 -24.72 22.63 14.29
N ALA A 310 -23.82 21.69 14.57
CA ALA A 310 -22.46 22.05 15.00
C ALA A 310 -21.74 22.94 13.97
N PRO A 311 -20.81 23.81 14.37
CA PRO A 311 -20.02 24.60 13.43
C PRO A 311 -19.23 23.67 12.48
N PHE A 312 -19.32 23.94 11.17
CA PHE A 312 -18.65 23.17 10.13
C PHE A 312 -17.65 24.06 9.39
N PRO A 313 -16.41 23.61 9.15
CA PRO A 313 -15.41 24.42 8.47
C PRO A 313 -15.78 24.60 6.99
N THR A 314 -15.55 25.80 6.45
CA THR A 314 -15.61 26.03 5.01
C THR A 314 -14.39 25.39 4.34
N LEU A 315 -14.65 24.51 3.37
CA LEU A 315 -13.64 23.73 2.67
C LEU A 315 -13.33 24.37 1.31
N LYS A 316 -12.04 24.55 0.99
CA LYS A 316 -11.55 25.00 -0.33
C LYS A 316 -11.41 23.84 -1.34
N VAL A 317 -12.20 22.80 -1.15
CA VAL A 317 -12.14 21.58 -1.95
C VAL A 317 -12.68 21.88 -3.35
N LYS A 318 -11.86 21.63 -4.36
CA LYS A 318 -12.20 21.74 -5.78
C LYS A 318 -12.68 20.41 -6.36
N ALA A 319 -12.22 19.28 -5.80
CA ALA A 319 -12.66 17.95 -6.20
C ALA A 319 -12.98 17.05 -5.00
N LEU A 320 -14.20 16.50 -5.01
CA LEU A 320 -14.73 15.67 -3.94
C LEU A 320 -15.04 14.25 -4.45
N THR A 321 -14.50 13.23 -3.79
CA THR A 321 -14.85 11.83 -4.05
C THR A 321 -15.52 11.22 -2.82
N LEU A 322 -16.71 10.66 -2.99
CA LEU A 322 -17.49 10.02 -1.94
C LEU A 322 -17.54 8.52 -2.21
N ASP A 323 -16.87 7.72 -1.38
CA ASP A 323 -16.85 6.26 -1.49
C ASP A 323 -17.99 5.69 -0.64
N THR A 324 -19.22 5.81 -1.17
CA THR A 324 -20.44 5.43 -0.46
C THR A 324 -21.55 5.06 -1.42
N LYS A 325 -22.39 4.10 -1.00
CA LYS A 325 -23.73 3.95 -1.59
C LYS A 325 -24.60 5.11 -1.09
N ILE A 326 -25.38 5.71 -1.98
CA ILE A 326 -26.31 6.78 -1.59
C ILE A 326 -27.52 6.12 -0.92
N CYS A 327 -27.80 6.51 0.32
CA CYS A 327 -28.97 6.09 1.10
C CYS A 327 -29.38 7.21 2.06
N GLN A 328 -30.58 7.13 2.64
CA GLN A 328 -31.14 8.17 3.50
C GLN A 328 -30.21 8.61 4.65
N TYR A 329 -29.34 7.72 5.14
CA TYR A 329 -28.44 7.99 6.25
C TYR A 329 -27.20 8.82 5.88
N VAL A 330 -26.82 8.89 4.61
CA VAL A 330 -25.64 9.66 4.16
C VAL A 330 -26.02 10.99 3.50
N ILE A 331 -27.28 11.15 3.04
CA ILE A 331 -27.74 12.35 2.34
C ILE A 331 -27.48 13.63 3.13
N PRO A 332 -27.84 13.75 4.43
CA PRO A 332 -27.59 14.98 5.18
C PRO A 332 -26.10 15.35 5.28
N GLY A 333 -25.23 14.34 5.40
CA GLY A 333 -23.77 14.54 5.41
C GLY A 333 -23.24 15.03 4.07
N ILE A 334 -23.77 14.51 2.95
CA ILE A 334 -23.42 14.96 1.60
C ILE A 334 -23.88 16.41 1.38
N GLU A 335 -25.13 16.74 1.70
CA GLU A 335 -25.67 18.09 1.57
C GLU A 335 -24.82 19.11 2.35
N ARG A 336 -24.41 18.74 3.57
CA ARG A 336 -23.55 19.56 4.41
C ARG A 336 -22.17 19.80 3.78
N LEU A 337 -21.55 18.77 3.21
CA LEU A 337 -20.27 18.91 2.51
C LEU A 337 -20.41 19.86 1.31
N LEU A 338 -21.45 19.69 0.50
CA LEU A 338 -21.71 20.53 -0.68
C LEU A 338 -22.02 21.98 -0.28
N LYS A 339 -22.76 22.22 0.81
CA LYS A 339 -23.06 23.57 1.30
C LYS A 339 -21.82 24.31 1.80
N ASN A 340 -20.85 23.59 2.37
CA ASN A 340 -19.64 24.17 2.95
C ASN A 340 -18.42 24.08 2.03
N SER A 341 -18.59 23.70 0.76
CA SER A 341 -17.52 23.65 -0.25
C SER A 341 -17.86 24.57 -1.42
N PRO A 342 -17.73 25.89 -1.26
CA PRO A 342 -18.15 26.86 -2.28
C PRO A 342 -17.32 26.79 -3.57
N ASP A 343 -16.06 26.35 -3.48
CA ASP A 343 -15.12 26.25 -4.60
C ASP A 343 -15.21 24.91 -5.35
N LEU A 344 -16.16 24.05 -4.97
CA LEU A 344 -16.31 22.71 -5.54
C LEU A 344 -16.85 22.79 -6.96
N ASP A 345 -16.07 22.26 -7.91
CA ASP A 345 -16.56 21.99 -9.25
C ASP A 345 -17.39 20.70 -9.23
N LEU A 346 -18.69 20.85 -9.50
CA LEU A 346 -19.66 19.77 -9.47
C LEU A 346 -19.39 18.68 -10.51
N GLU A 347 -18.68 19.00 -11.60
CA GLU A 347 -18.26 18.00 -12.61
C GLU A 347 -17.19 17.04 -12.06
N THR A 348 -16.45 17.47 -11.04
CA THR A 348 -15.40 16.67 -10.41
C THR A 348 -15.92 15.80 -9.27
N LEU A 349 -17.19 15.97 -8.86
CA LEU A 349 -17.82 15.17 -7.83
C LEU A 349 -17.99 13.72 -8.29
N LYS A 350 -17.31 12.80 -7.61
CA LYS A 350 -17.41 11.36 -7.89
C LYS A 350 -18.05 10.63 -6.72
N VAL A 351 -19.20 9.99 -6.95
CA VAL A 351 -19.81 9.10 -5.95
C VAL A 351 -19.59 7.66 -6.39
N ARG A 352 -18.77 6.91 -5.66
CA ARG A 352 -18.53 5.49 -5.92
C ARG A 352 -19.51 4.65 -5.10
N GLY A 353 -20.55 4.17 -5.78
CA GLY A 353 -21.55 3.26 -5.23
C GLY A 353 -22.50 2.78 -6.33
N ARG A 354 -22.89 1.50 -6.32
CA ARG A 354 -23.95 1.01 -7.23
C ARG A 354 -25.30 1.55 -6.76
N THR A 355 -25.88 2.49 -7.49
CA THR A 355 -27.24 2.41 -8.09
C THR A 355 -27.58 3.66 -8.92
N GLU A 356 -28.25 3.41 -10.04
CA GLU A 356 -28.57 4.33 -11.14
C GLU A 356 -29.74 5.29 -10.85
N GLU A 357 -30.35 5.26 -9.66
CA GLU A 357 -31.64 5.93 -9.40
C GLU A 357 -31.57 7.32 -8.74
N LEU A 358 -30.38 7.89 -8.50
CA LEU A 358 -30.23 9.19 -7.80
C LEU A 358 -29.46 10.27 -8.57
N ILE A 359 -29.01 9.98 -9.80
CA ILE A 359 -28.49 10.98 -10.74
C ILE A 359 -29.57 12.07 -11.01
N ALA A 360 -30.85 11.71 -10.92
CA ALA A 360 -31.99 12.60 -11.14
C ALA A 360 -32.33 13.53 -9.96
N THR A 361 -32.07 13.14 -8.71
CA THR A 361 -32.48 13.95 -7.53
C THR A 361 -31.41 14.96 -7.10
N LEU A 362 -30.13 14.63 -7.31
CA LEU A 362 -29.01 15.55 -7.01
C LEU A 362 -28.84 16.63 -8.09
N SER A 363 -29.21 16.36 -9.34
CA SER A 363 -29.26 17.34 -10.43
C SER A 363 -30.42 18.33 -10.30
N TYR A 364 -31.47 17.99 -9.55
CA TYR A 364 -32.65 18.84 -9.37
C TYR A 364 -32.45 19.94 -8.31
N ASN A 365 -31.60 19.73 -7.31
CA ASN A 365 -31.46 20.66 -6.17
C ASN A 365 -30.28 21.64 -6.27
N LYS A 366 -29.34 21.42 -7.20
CA LYS A 366 -28.40 22.43 -7.73
C LYS A 366 -28.04 21.97 -9.14
N ASN A 367 -27.76 22.87 -10.07
CA ASN A 367 -27.27 22.56 -11.42
C ASN A 367 -25.91 21.80 -11.35
N VAL A 368 -25.94 20.50 -11.03
CA VAL A 368 -24.79 19.59 -10.93
C VAL A 368 -24.79 18.72 -12.19
N THR A 369 -23.82 18.91 -13.08
CA THR A 369 -23.56 17.97 -14.17
C THR A 369 -22.80 16.77 -13.59
N ILE A 370 -23.48 15.64 -13.42
CA ILE A 370 -22.85 14.38 -12.96
C ILE A 370 -22.61 13.49 -14.17
N VAL A 371 -21.34 13.25 -14.50
CA VAL A 371 -20.94 12.36 -15.61
C VAL A 371 -21.14 10.90 -15.19
N PRO A 372 -21.95 10.10 -15.89
CA PRO A 372 -22.06 8.67 -15.62
C PRO A 372 -20.74 7.98 -16.01
N MET A 373 -20.13 7.23 -15.09
CA MET A 373 -19.11 6.26 -15.48
C MET A 373 -19.82 5.07 -16.13
N ILE A 374 -19.75 5.01 -17.45
CA ILE A 374 -20.08 3.81 -18.23
C ILE A 374 -19.09 2.71 -17.82
N SER A 375 -19.65 1.54 -17.51
CA SER A 375 -19.02 0.32 -17.02
C SER A 375 -17.85 -0.18 -17.87
#